data_AF-A0A955EEW7-F1
#
_entry.id   AF-A0A955EEW7-F1
#
_cell.length_a   1.000
_cell.length_b   1.000
_cell.length_c   1.000
_cell.angle_alpha   90.00
_cell.angle_beta   90.00
_cell.angle_gamma   90.00
#
_symmetry.space_group_name_H-M   'P 1'
#
loop_
_entity.id
_entity.type
_entity.pdbx_description
1 polymer ?
#
loop_
_entity_poly.entity_id
_entity_poly.type
_entity_poly.pdbx_seq_one_letter_code
_entity_poly.pdbx_strand_id
1 'polypeptide(L)'
;MIRIDDTLLQDLGLMSLPKPERDALLRQIYETLEMRVGMKLAERMSDQQLDEFERFIDGDLAFTENYLNTMRAGWQQSKEYQTALTSAQKAAQKRGVEFNENAVKTEFGALTWLETNFPDYKQVVASELETLKGEIKADSGKILEATQAQAGVPAPPQPQMQQQAAAPQAMPPQQSVPQQDNVVQADFQQPAPQPPVQDDQSQQPPAQAA
;
A
#
# COMPACT_ATOMS: atom_id res chain seq x y z
N MET A 1 -2.06 -1.44 23.04
CA MET A 1 -2.34 -1.69 21.61
C MET A 1 -3.03 -3.03 21.51
N ILE A 2 -4.11 -3.10 20.76
CA ILE A 2 -4.78 -4.36 20.44
C ILE A 2 -3.80 -5.24 19.68
N ARG A 3 -3.69 -6.51 20.08
CA ARG A 3 -2.76 -7.48 19.51
C ARG A 3 -3.48 -8.33 18.47
N ILE A 4 -3.06 -8.24 17.23
CA ILE A 4 -3.55 -9.05 16.10
C ILE A 4 -2.30 -9.76 15.55
N ASP A 5 -1.93 -10.87 16.17
CA ASP A 5 -0.73 -11.65 15.89
C ASP A 5 -1.02 -13.17 15.97
N ASP A 6 -0.02 -14.05 15.87
CA ASP A 6 -0.23 -15.50 15.96
C ASP A 6 -0.99 -15.94 17.23
N THR A 7 -0.91 -15.17 18.34
CA THR A 7 -1.72 -15.42 19.55
C THR A 7 -3.22 -15.36 19.24
N LEU A 8 -3.64 -14.41 18.40
CA LEU A 8 -5.03 -14.30 17.94
C LEU A 8 -5.42 -15.53 17.11
N LEU A 9 -4.57 -15.95 16.18
CA LEU A 9 -4.85 -17.11 15.34
C LEU A 9 -4.93 -18.40 16.16
N GLN A 10 -4.15 -18.51 17.23
CA GLN A 10 -4.24 -19.62 18.18
C GLN A 10 -5.60 -19.66 18.86
N ASP A 11 -6.09 -18.53 19.38
CA ASP A 11 -7.41 -18.42 20.00
C ASP A 11 -8.56 -18.75 19.03
N LEU A 12 -8.35 -18.47 17.74
CA LEU A 12 -9.31 -18.76 16.67
C LEU A 12 -9.19 -20.18 16.09
N GLY A 13 -8.21 -20.98 16.54
CA GLY A 13 -8.00 -22.35 16.04
C GLY A 13 -7.36 -22.43 14.64
N LEU A 14 -6.71 -21.36 14.19
CA LEU A 14 -6.19 -21.19 12.82
C LEU A 14 -4.66 -21.37 12.73
N MET A 15 -4.00 -21.85 13.79
CA MET A 15 -2.55 -22.08 13.81
C MET A 15 -2.08 -23.23 12.91
N SER A 16 -2.99 -24.09 12.46
CA SER A 16 -2.71 -25.15 11.48
C SER A 16 -2.48 -24.63 10.07
N LEU A 17 -2.86 -23.37 9.78
CA LEU A 17 -2.57 -22.74 8.51
C LEU A 17 -1.06 -22.58 8.30
N PRO A 18 -0.54 -22.76 7.07
CA PRO A 18 0.85 -22.46 6.76
C PRO A 18 1.18 -20.99 7.00
N LYS A 19 2.47 -20.70 7.25
CA LYS A 19 2.92 -19.36 7.63
C LYS A 19 2.50 -18.24 6.65
N PRO A 20 2.65 -18.39 5.31
CA PRO A 20 2.25 -17.34 4.39
C PRO A 20 0.75 -17.01 4.51
N GLU A 21 -0.09 -18.04 4.65
CA GLU A 21 -1.53 -17.92 4.81
C GLU A 21 -1.92 -17.30 6.16
N ARG A 22 -1.19 -17.61 7.24
CA ARG A 22 -1.37 -16.91 8.52
C ARG A 22 -1.03 -15.43 8.43
N ASP A 23 0.10 -15.10 7.82
CA ASP A 23 0.53 -13.71 7.64
C ASP A 23 -0.46 -12.95 6.75
N ALA A 24 -0.97 -13.58 5.69
CA ALA A 24 -2.01 -13.01 4.81
C ALA A 24 -3.34 -12.82 5.55
N LEU A 25 -3.77 -13.80 6.34
CA LEU A 25 -4.99 -13.71 7.14
C LEU A 25 -4.89 -12.59 8.18
N LEU A 26 -3.76 -12.48 8.90
CA LEU A 26 -3.54 -11.39 9.85
C LEU A 26 -3.65 -10.03 9.17
N ARG A 27 -3.05 -9.86 7.99
CA ARG A 27 -3.18 -8.64 7.19
C ARG A 27 -4.65 -8.34 6.85
N GLN A 28 -5.38 -9.33 6.36
CA GLN A 28 -6.80 -9.17 6.03
C GLN A 28 -7.64 -8.81 7.27
N ILE A 29 -7.32 -9.36 8.44
CA ILE A 29 -7.99 -9.02 9.70
C ILE A 29 -7.75 -7.54 10.04
N TYR A 30 -6.51 -7.05 9.91
CA TYR A 30 -6.19 -5.64 10.10
C TYR A 30 -6.97 -4.75 9.13
N GLU A 31 -6.92 -5.03 7.84
CA GLU A 31 -7.59 -4.23 6.80
C GLU A 31 -9.12 -4.21 7.00
N THR A 32 -9.70 -5.35 7.35
CA THR A 32 -11.14 -5.46 7.63
C THR A 32 -11.53 -4.69 8.88
N LEU A 33 -10.71 -4.76 9.93
CA LEU A 33 -10.94 -4.01 11.17
C LEU A 33 -10.87 -2.50 10.92
N GLU A 34 -9.84 -2.02 10.22
CA GLU A 34 -9.70 -0.60 9.88
C GLU A 34 -10.92 -0.07 9.12
N MET A 35 -11.36 -0.82 8.11
CA MET A 35 -12.54 -0.47 7.31
C MET A 35 -13.81 -0.39 8.17
N ARG A 36 -14.05 -1.39 9.03
CA ARG A 36 -15.22 -1.43 9.92
C ARG A 36 -15.23 -0.32 10.95
N VAL A 37 -14.08 -0.09 11.60
CA VAL A 37 -13.91 1.00 12.55
C VAL A 37 -14.13 2.34 11.86
N GLY A 38 -13.56 2.55 10.68
CA GLY A 38 -13.75 3.76 9.88
C GLY A 38 -15.22 4.02 9.59
N MET A 39 -15.96 3.02 9.12
CA MET A 39 -17.41 3.13 8.91
C MET A 39 -18.17 3.46 10.20
N LYS A 40 -17.91 2.73 11.30
CA LYS A 40 -18.60 2.94 12.58
C LYS A 40 -18.38 4.32 13.17
N LEU A 41 -17.18 4.85 13.00
CA LEU A 41 -16.84 6.21 13.43
C LEU A 41 -17.51 7.23 12.51
N ALA A 42 -17.46 7.04 11.19
CA ALA A 42 -18.08 7.93 10.20
C ALA A 42 -19.60 8.03 10.35
N GLU A 43 -20.30 6.95 10.71
CA GLU A 43 -21.76 6.95 11.00
C GLU A 43 -22.16 7.95 12.12
N ARG A 44 -21.20 8.38 12.93
CA ARG A 44 -21.40 9.29 14.07
C ARG A 44 -20.73 10.65 13.87
N MET A 45 -20.10 10.88 12.72
CA MET A 45 -19.48 12.15 12.35
C MET A 45 -20.48 13.02 11.58
N SER A 46 -20.42 14.32 11.84
CA SER A 46 -21.02 15.31 10.94
C SER A 46 -20.17 15.46 9.67
N ASP A 47 -20.75 16.02 8.60
CA ASP A 47 -20.02 16.28 7.35
C ASP A 47 -18.75 17.11 7.60
N GLN A 48 -18.85 18.16 8.42
CA GLN A 48 -17.69 18.97 8.80
C GLN A 48 -16.59 18.15 9.49
N GLN A 49 -16.97 17.23 10.38
CA GLN A 49 -16.02 16.37 11.06
C GLN A 49 -15.37 15.36 10.12
N LEU A 50 -16.10 14.89 9.10
CA LEU A 50 -15.54 14.05 8.04
C LEU A 50 -14.51 14.83 7.23
N ASP A 51 -14.86 16.03 6.75
CA ASP A 51 -13.94 16.93 6.05
C ASP A 51 -12.67 17.21 6.89
N GLU A 52 -12.83 17.51 8.18
CA GLU A 52 -11.70 17.74 9.08
C GLU A 52 -10.83 16.48 9.25
N PHE A 53 -11.45 15.30 9.37
CA PHE A 53 -10.73 14.05 9.56
C PHE A 53 -9.98 13.61 8.29
N GLU A 54 -10.60 13.79 7.12
CA GLU A 54 -10.00 13.49 5.81
C GLU A 54 -8.67 14.23 5.59
N ARG A 55 -8.54 15.46 6.10
CA ARG A 55 -7.28 16.21 6.02
C ARG A 55 -6.10 15.51 6.70
N PHE A 56 -6.33 14.76 7.78
CA PHE A 56 -5.27 13.95 8.38
C PHE A 56 -4.90 12.74 7.52
N ILE A 57 -5.90 12.13 6.85
CA ILE A 57 -5.70 10.98 5.96
C ILE A 57 -4.94 11.40 4.69
N ASP A 58 -5.24 12.58 4.15
CA ASP A 58 -4.54 13.18 3.00
C ASP A 58 -3.13 13.67 3.35
N GLY A 59 -2.79 13.71 4.64
CA GLY A 59 -1.50 14.14 5.12
C GLY A 59 -1.28 15.66 5.08
N ASP A 60 -2.34 16.45 5.25
CA ASP A 60 -2.25 17.91 5.33
C ASP A 60 -1.49 18.35 6.59
N LEU A 61 -0.19 18.59 6.41
CA LEU A 61 0.70 18.97 7.51
C LEU A 61 0.39 20.34 8.09
N ALA A 62 0.01 21.31 7.26
CA ALA A 62 -0.28 22.65 7.73
C ALA A 62 -1.50 22.65 8.66
N PHE A 63 -2.55 21.92 8.27
CA PHE A 63 -3.70 21.67 9.13
C PHE A 63 -3.33 20.91 10.39
N THR A 64 -2.57 19.81 10.24
CA THR A 64 -2.16 18.95 11.35
C THR A 64 -1.40 19.72 12.43
N GLU A 65 -0.38 20.49 12.05
CA GLU A 65 0.44 21.24 12.99
C GLU A 65 -0.37 22.35 13.67
N ASN A 66 -1.25 23.04 12.93
CA ASN A 66 -2.15 24.04 13.50
C ASN A 66 -3.12 23.43 14.53
N TYR A 67 -3.75 22.30 14.19
CA TYR A 67 -4.65 21.58 15.08
C TYR A 67 -3.93 21.13 16.35
N LEU A 68 -2.76 20.50 16.22
CA LEU A 68 -1.97 20.03 17.35
C LEU A 68 -1.48 21.17 18.25
N ASN A 69 -1.04 22.29 17.68
CA ASN A 69 -0.64 23.46 18.47
C ASN A 69 -1.79 24.06 19.28
N THR A 70 -3.01 23.97 18.76
CA THR A 70 -4.23 24.46 19.43
C THR A 70 -4.69 23.50 20.52
N MET A 71 -4.72 22.21 20.21
CA MET A 71 -5.31 21.18 21.09
C MET A 71 -4.34 20.63 22.13
N ARG A 72 -3.04 20.62 21.83
CA ARG A 72 -2.01 20.02 22.67
C ARG A 72 -0.74 20.87 22.62
N ALA A 73 -0.72 21.96 23.39
CA ALA A 73 0.47 22.80 23.53
C ALA A 73 1.71 21.96 23.90
N GLY A 74 2.81 22.17 23.18
CA GLY A 74 4.05 21.40 23.40
C GLY A 74 3.99 19.93 22.98
N TRP A 75 3.05 19.53 22.10
CA TRP A 75 2.91 18.15 21.62
C TRP A 75 4.22 17.53 21.10
N GLN A 76 5.10 18.33 20.49
CA GLN A 76 6.41 17.91 19.99
C GLN A 76 7.32 17.35 21.10
N GLN A 77 7.15 17.86 22.33
CA GLN A 77 7.90 17.44 23.51
C GLN A 77 7.16 16.38 24.31
N SER A 78 5.93 16.04 23.92
CA SER A 78 5.16 14.99 24.60
C SER A 78 5.86 13.64 24.48
N LYS A 79 5.77 12.84 25.54
CA LYS A 79 6.36 11.50 25.56
C LYS A 79 5.69 10.60 24.52
N GLU A 80 4.40 10.80 24.30
CA GLU A 80 3.58 10.07 23.34
C GLU A 80 4.08 10.28 21.91
N TYR A 81 4.31 11.54 21.50
CA TYR A 81 4.85 11.83 20.17
C TYR A 81 6.29 11.30 19.99
N GLN A 82 7.16 11.47 20.99
CA GLN A 82 8.52 10.91 20.95
C GLN A 82 8.52 9.38 20.84
N THR A 83 7.58 8.73 21.53
CA THR A 83 7.40 7.26 21.44
C THR A 83 6.92 6.85 20.05
N ALA A 84 5.99 7.59 19.46
CA ALA A 84 5.51 7.35 18.10
C ALA A 84 6.64 7.48 17.07
N LEU A 85 7.43 8.56 17.15
CA LEU A 85 8.62 8.78 16.30
C LEU A 85 9.61 7.61 16.38
N THR A 86 9.99 7.22 17.59
CA THR A 86 10.97 6.14 17.81
C THR A 86 10.44 4.81 17.27
N SER A 87 9.15 4.54 17.48
CA SER A 87 8.51 3.31 17.01
C SER A 87 8.45 3.25 15.48
N ALA A 88 8.04 4.35 14.85
CA ALA A 88 7.97 4.47 13.39
C ALA A 88 9.37 4.37 12.76
N GLN A 89 10.40 4.99 13.34
CA GLN A 89 11.77 4.88 12.88
C GLN A 89 12.27 3.43 12.92
N LYS A 90 12.02 2.72 14.04
CA LYS A 90 12.38 1.31 14.17
C LYS A 90 11.64 0.43 13.15
N ALA A 91 10.37 0.72 12.91
CA ALA A 91 9.56 0.01 11.92
C ALA A 91 10.10 0.25 10.49
N ALA A 92 10.42 1.49 10.14
CA ALA A 92 11.01 1.85 8.85
C ALA A 92 12.34 1.12 8.61
N GLN A 93 13.23 1.13 9.61
CA GLN A 93 14.50 0.40 9.58
C GLN A 93 14.28 -1.11 9.37
N LYS A 94 13.34 -1.72 10.10
CA LYS A 94 13.04 -3.15 9.96
C LYS A 94 12.53 -3.51 8.56
N ARG A 95 11.75 -2.62 7.94
CA ARG A 95 11.21 -2.81 6.58
C ARG A 95 12.20 -2.42 5.47
N GLY A 96 13.32 -1.78 5.80
CA GLY A 96 14.25 -1.25 4.82
C GLY A 96 13.65 -0.11 3.99
N VAL A 97 12.73 0.68 4.57
CA VAL A 97 12.12 1.84 3.91
C VAL A 97 12.56 3.13 4.59
N GLU A 98 12.50 4.24 3.87
CA GLU A 98 12.80 5.56 4.43
C GLU A 98 11.82 5.91 5.55
N PHE A 99 12.34 6.56 6.59
CA PHE A 99 11.53 7.07 7.68
C PHE A 99 10.85 8.37 7.25
N ASN A 100 9.53 8.44 7.40
CA ASN A 100 8.74 9.62 7.10
C ASN A 100 8.17 10.22 8.39
N GLU A 101 8.76 11.32 8.87
CA GLU A 101 8.30 12.04 10.06
C GLU A 101 6.90 12.65 9.87
N ASN A 102 6.58 13.10 8.65
CA ASN A 102 5.30 13.74 8.34
C ASN A 102 4.14 12.78 8.55
N ALA A 103 4.31 11.51 8.18
CA ALA A 103 3.32 10.47 8.45
C ALA A 103 3.09 10.25 9.95
N VAL A 104 4.14 10.38 10.78
CA VAL A 104 4.00 10.29 12.25
C VAL A 104 3.24 11.49 12.79
N LYS A 105 3.49 12.70 12.26
CA LYS A 105 2.75 13.90 12.66
C LYS A 105 1.27 13.79 12.36
N THR A 106 0.91 13.37 11.14
CA THR A 106 -0.50 13.29 10.69
C THR A 106 -1.24 12.19 11.44
N GLU A 107 -0.62 11.03 11.68
CA GLU A 107 -1.18 9.97 12.53
C GLU A 107 -1.39 10.46 13.98
N PHE A 108 -0.40 11.15 14.56
CA PHE A 108 -0.54 11.72 15.90
C PHE A 108 -1.63 12.80 15.98
N GLY A 109 -1.77 13.60 14.92
CA GLY A 109 -2.86 14.55 14.72
C GLY A 109 -4.23 13.88 14.70
N ALA A 110 -4.40 12.86 13.85
CA ALA A 110 -5.64 12.08 13.74
C ALA A 110 -6.04 11.45 15.07
N LEU A 111 -5.08 10.85 15.80
CA LEU A 111 -5.34 10.28 17.12
C LEU A 111 -5.75 11.33 18.14
N THR A 112 -5.09 12.49 18.15
CA THR A 112 -5.47 13.61 19.03
C THR A 112 -6.87 14.13 18.69
N TRP A 113 -7.21 14.17 17.40
CA TRP A 113 -8.54 14.55 16.93
C TRP A 113 -9.61 13.56 17.37
N LEU A 114 -9.35 12.25 17.23
CA LEU A 114 -10.25 11.20 17.71
C LEU A 114 -10.41 11.23 19.23
N GLU A 115 -9.33 11.43 19.99
CA GLU A 115 -9.40 11.56 21.45
C GLU A 115 -10.24 12.75 21.92
N THR A 116 -10.31 13.81 21.11
CA THR A 116 -11.09 15.01 21.40
C THR A 116 -12.56 14.84 21.00
N ASN A 117 -12.83 14.36 19.78
CA ASN A 117 -14.17 14.34 19.20
C ASN A 117 -14.93 13.02 19.47
N PHE A 118 -14.19 11.91 19.64
CA PHE A 118 -14.72 10.56 19.80
C PHE A 118 -14.03 9.86 20.97
N PRO A 119 -14.20 10.31 22.22
CA PRO A 119 -13.47 9.77 23.37
C PRO A 119 -13.66 8.25 23.57
N ASP A 120 -14.76 7.69 23.05
CA ASP A 120 -15.04 6.24 23.06
C ASP A 120 -14.48 5.47 21.86
N TYR A 121 -13.72 6.07 20.93
CA TYR A 121 -13.24 5.37 19.72
C TYR A 121 -12.45 4.10 20.04
N LYS A 122 -11.67 4.07 21.14
CA LYS A 122 -10.94 2.88 21.58
C LYS A 122 -11.88 1.72 21.94
N GLN A 123 -13.07 2.03 22.46
CA GLN A 123 -14.12 1.04 22.72
C GLN A 123 -14.72 0.55 21.40
N VAL A 124 -14.98 1.45 20.44
CA VAL A 124 -15.44 1.06 19.09
C VAL A 124 -14.46 0.07 18.45
N VAL A 125 -13.16 0.37 18.47
CA VAL A 125 -12.13 -0.56 17.94
C VAL A 125 -12.16 -1.91 18.67
N ALA A 126 -12.29 -1.90 20.00
CA ALA A 126 -12.36 -3.12 20.79
C ALA A 126 -13.61 -3.96 20.44
N SER A 127 -14.78 -3.32 20.38
CA SER A 127 -16.05 -3.98 20.04
C SER A 127 -16.04 -4.55 18.62
N GLU A 128 -15.55 -3.79 17.64
CA GLU A 128 -15.46 -4.27 16.25
C GLU A 128 -14.47 -5.43 16.10
N LEU A 129 -13.36 -5.41 16.86
CA LEU A 129 -12.46 -6.56 16.92
C LEU A 129 -13.14 -7.78 17.53
N GLU A 130 -13.87 -7.63 18.64
CA GLU A 130 -14.56 -8.77 19.27
C GLU A 130 -15.62 -9.38 18.35
N THR A 131 -16.39 -8.54 17.66
CA THR A 131 -17.33 -8.99 16.62
C THR A 131 -16.60 -9.74 15.51
N LEU A 132 -15.54 -9.15 14.96
CA LEU A 132 -14.76 -9.77 13.88
C LEU A 132 -14.14 -11.11 14.31
N LYS A 133 -13.66 -11.21 15.56
CA LYS A 133 -13.18 -12.49 16.13
C LYS A 133 -14.28 -13.54 16.16
N GLY A 134 -15.49 -13.17 16.56
CA GLY A 134 -16.64 -14.07 16.58
C GLY A 134 -16.97 -14.62 15.19
N GLU A 135 -16.97 -13.74 14.19
CA GLU A 135 -17.21 -14.10 12.78
C GLU A 135 -16.12 -15.04 12.24
N ILE A 136 -14.85 -14.70 12.42
CA ILE A 136 -13.73 -15.53 11.96
C ILE A 136 -13.74 -16.89 12.66
N LYS A 137 -14.08 -16.93 13.96
CA LYS A 137 -14.18 -18.19 14.70
C LYS A 137 -15.30 -19.07 14.14
N ALA A 138 -16.44 -18.49 13.78
CA ALA A 138 -17.56 -19.21 13.16
C ALA A 138 -17.18 -19.75 11.77
N ASP A 139 -16.37 -19.01 11.00
CA ASP A 139 -15.91 -19.42 9.67
C ASP A 139 -14.58 -20.19 9.65
N SER A 140 -13.93 -20.38 10.80
CA SER A 140 -12.60 -21.00 10.92
C SER A 140 -12.48 -22.34 10.20
N GLY A 141 -13.49 -23.21 10.33
CA GLY A 141 -13.53 -24.50 9.62
C GLY A 141 -13.55 -24.33 8.10
N LYS A 142 -14.35 -23.39 7.58
CA LYS A 142 -14.41 -23.09 6.14
C LYS A 142 -13.10 -22.50 5.64
N ILE A 143 -12.44 -21.66 6.43
CA ILE A 143 -11.14 -21.07 6.09
C ILE A 143 -10.09 -22.18 5.96
N LEU A 144 -10.08 -23.15 6.88
CA LEU A 144 -9.18 -24.30 6.82
C LEU A 144 -9.45 -25.22 5.62
N GLU A 145 -10.72 -25.48 5.28
CA GLU A 145 -11.10 -26.26 4.09
C GLU A 145 -10.71 -25.54 2.80
N ALA A 146 -11.02 -24.24 2.69
CA ALA A 146 -10.69 -23.43 1.51
C ALA A 146 -9.17 -23.36 1.28
N THR A 147 -8.39 -23.22 2.35
CA THR A 147 -6.93 -23.19 2.26
C THR A 147 -6.36 -24.55 1.81
N GLN A 148 -6.92 -25.67 2.32
CA GLN A 148 -6.52 -27.01 1.87
C GLN A 148 -6.92 -27.28 0.41
N ALA A 149 -8.07 -26.78 -0.04
CA ALA A 149 -8.49 -26.89 -1.43
C ALA A 149 -7.58 -26.07 -2.37
N GLN A 150 -7.08 -24.92 -1.92
CA GLN A 150 -6.14 -24.09 -2.68
C GLN A 150 -4.70 -24.63 -2.66
N ALA A 151 -4.27 -25.30 -1.59
CA ALA A 151 -2.97 -25.96 -1.52
C ALA A 151 -2.88 -27.24 -2.39
N GLY A 152 -4.02 -27.74 -2.88
CA GLY A 152 -4.14 -28.95 -3.69
C GLY A 152 -4.16 -28.75 -5.21
N VAL A 153 -4.03 -27.51 -5.73
CA VAL A 153 -3.93 -27.31 -7.19
C VAL A 153 -2.50 -27.60 -7.66
N PRO A 154 -2.23 -28.70 -8.39
CA PRO A 154 -0.93 -28.87 -9.02
C PRO A 154 -0.74 -27.75 -10.04
N ALA A 155 0.47 -27.18 -10.09
CA ALA A 155 0.86 -26.25 -11.14
C ALA A 155 0.47 -26.84 -12.51
N PRO A 156 -0.11 -26.05 -13.43
CA PRO A 156 -0.41 -26.53 -14.77
C PRO A 156 0.88 -27.10 -15.38
N PRO A 157 0.84 -28.29 -16.02
CA PRO A 157 2.03 -28.88 -16.59
C PRO A 157 2.63 -27.91 -17.60
N GLN A 158 3.86 -27.46 -17.32
CA GLN A 158 4.62 -26.69 -18.30
C GLN A 158 4.78 -27.57 -19.54
N PRO A 159 4.49 -27.06 -20.75
CA PRO A 159 4.77 -27.79 -21.98
C PRO A 159 6.28 -28.09 -22.01
N GLN A 160 6.66 -29.36 -21.86
CA GLN A 160 8.02 -29.80 -22.16
C GLN A 160 8.25 -29.53 -23.64
N MET A 161 8.94 -28.45 -23.96
CA MET A 161 9.55 -28.28 -25.27
C MET A 161 10.55 -29.43 -25.44
N GLN A 162 10.14 -30.42 -26.22
CA GLN A 162 11.00 -31.50 -26.69
C GLN A 162 12.24 -30.86 -27.33
N GLN A 163 13.36 -31.04 -26.66
CA GLN A 163 14.68 -30.75 -27.19
C GLN A 163 14.95 -31.73 -28.33
N GLN A 164 14.53 -31.35 -29.54
CA GLN A 164 14.83 -32.07 -30.75
C GLN A 164 16.27 -31.72 -31.15
N ALA A 165 17.16 -32.69 -30.94
CA ALA A 165 18.56 -32.60 -31.30
C ALA A 165 18.72 -32.22 -32.78
N ALA A 166 19.41 -31.10 -33.01
CA ALA A 166 19.79 -30.64 -34.34
C ALA A 166 20.88 -31.57 -34.92
N ALA A 167 20.54 -32.32 -35.96
CA ALA A 167 21.51 -32.89 -36.89
C ALA A 167 21.83 -31.84 -37.97
N PRO A 168 23.09 -31.68 -38.41
CA PRO A 168 23.44 -30.73 -39.45
C PRO A 168 23.02 -31.26 -40.81
N GLN A 169 21.94 -30.72 -41.38
CA GLN A 169 21.57 -30.96 -42.76
C GLN A 169 22.13 -29.85 -43.65
N ALA A 170 22.92 -30.29 -44.63
CA ALA A 170 23.58 -29.45 -45.63
C ALA A 170 22.56 -28.74 -46.55
N MET A 171 22.90 -27.50 -46.90
CA MET A 171 22.20 -26.66 -47.87
C MET A 171 22.34 -27.20 -49.30
N PRO A 172 21.29 -27.10 -50.13
CA PRO A 172 21.43 -26.86 -51.56
C PRO A 172 21.02 -25.41 -51.94
N PRO A 173 21.45 -24.92 -53.12
CA PRO A 173 21.54 -23.49 -53.40
C PRO A 173 20.22 -22.84 -53.79
N GLN A 174 20.16 -21.54 -53.52
CA GLN A 174 19.10 -20.60 -53.91
C GLN A 174 18.80 -20.65 -55.40
N GLN A 175 17.50 -20.68 -55.74
CA GLN A 175 16.98 -20.23 -57.02
C GLN A 175 16.21 -18.92 -56.84
N SER A 176 16.51 -18.00 -57.72
CA SER A 176 16.07 -16.62 -57.78
C SER A 176 14.63 -16.48 -58.32
N VAL A 177 13.79 -15.70 -57.60
CA VAL A 177 12.71 -14.73 -57.98
C VAL A 177 11.94 -14.89 -59.32
N PRO A 178 10.61 -14.62 -59.38
CA PRO A 178 10.11 -13.24 -59.31
C PRO A 178 8.84 -12.96 -58.50
N GLN A 179 8.84 -11.72 -58.00
CA GLN A 179 7.74 -10.90 -57.49
C GLN A 179 6.39 -11.13 -58.18
N GLN A 180 5.34 -11.21 -57.34
CA GLN A 180 4.01 -10.78 -57.74
C GLN A 180 3.42 -9.88 -56.67
N ASP A 181 3.40 -8.60 -57.03
CA ASP A 181 2.43 -7.56 -56.70
C ASP A 181 1.22 -8.02 -55.85
N ASN A 182 1.15 -7.58 -54.60
CA ASN A 182 -0.11 -7.01 -54.11
C ASN A 182 0.12 -6.06 -52.93
N VAL A 183 -0.07 -4.80 -53.25
CA VAL A 183 -0.29 -3.66 -52.38
C VAL A 183 -1.41 -3.92 -51.35
N VAL A 184 -1.18 -3.55 -50.09
CA VAL A 184 -1.94 -2.55 -49.30
C VAL A 184 -1.17 -2.35 -48.00
N GLN A 185 -0.46 -1.23 -47.94
CA GLN A 185 0.23 -0.72 -46.76
C GLN A 185 -0.77 0.18 -46.02
N ALA A 186 -1.18 -0.22 -44.81
CA ALA A 186 -1.92 0.64 -43.91
C ALA A 186 -0.93 1.59 -43.23
N ASP A 187 -1.05 2.87 -43.57
CA ASP A 187 -0.28 3.98 -43.05
C ASP A 187 -0.65 4.25 -41.58
N PHE A 188 0.26 3.96 -40.66
CA PHE A 188 0.29 4.53 -39.32
C PHE A 188 1.62 5.25 -39.15
N GLN A 189 1.63 6.52 -39.56
CA GLN A 189 2.73 7.45 -39.31
C GLN A 189 2.86 7.72 -37.81
N GLN A 190 3.95 7.22 -37.21
CA GLN A 190 4.46 7.67 -35.93
C GLN A 190 5.09 9.06 -36.09
N PRO A 191 4.75 10.06 -35.25
CA PRO A 191 5.49 11.31 -35.23
C PRO A 191 6.87 11.12 -34.57
N ALA A 192 7.89 11.65 -35.23
CA ALA A 192 9.29 11.63 -34.81
C ALA A 192 9.57 12.46 -33.54
N PRO A 193 10.63 12.12 -32.76
CA PRO A 193 11.04 12.91 -31.60
C PRO A 193 11.70 14.23 -32.01
N GLN A 194 11.31 15.32 -31.34
CA GLN A 194 11.88 16.66 -31.52
C GLN A 194 13.30 16.77 -30.91
N PRO A 195 14.22 17.54 -31.51
CA PRO A 195 15.54 17.79 -30.95
C PRO A 195 15.50 18.83 -29.80
N PRO A 196 16.46 18.79 -28.86
CA PRO A 196 16.53 19.73 -27.75
C PRO A 196 17.01 21.11 -28.21
N VAL A 197 16.28 22.15 -27.79
CA VAL A 197 16.69 23.55 -27.88
C VAL A 197 17.85 23.82 -26.93
N GLN A 198 19.01 24.16 -27.49
CA GLN A 198 20.10 24.83 -26.77
C GLN A 198 19.81 26.33 -26.81
N ASP A 199 19.44 26.91 -25.67
CA ASP A 199 19.44 28.37 -25.52
C ASP A 199 20.80 28.81 -24.97
N ASP A 200 21.41 29.69 -25.75
CA ASP A 200 22.76 30.20 -25.67
C ASP A 200 22.89 31.21 -24.52
N GLN A 201 24.02 31.13 -23.81
CA GLN A 201 24.46 32.15 -22.87
C GLN A 201 24.53 33.52 -23.58
N SER A 202 24.03 34.58 -22.96
CA SER A 202 24.82 35.79 -22.61
C SER A 202 23.94 37.03 -22.42
N GLN A 203 23.96 37.61 -21.21
CA GLN A 203 24.43 38.98 -20.98
C GLN A 203 24.16 39.42 -19.53
N GLN A 204 25.26 39.60 -18.78
CA GLN A 204 25.34 40.42 -17.58
C GLN A 204 25.16 41.90 -17.96
N PRO A 205 24.57 42.73 -17.09
CA PRO A 205 24.87 44.15 -17.03
C PRO A 205 25.86 44.46 -15.90
N PRO A 206 26.75 45.47 -16.09
CA PRO A 206 27.80 45.80 -15.13
C PRO A 206 27.29 46.67 -13.98
N ALA A 207 27.98 46.54 -12.84
CA ALA A 207 27.96 47.51 -11.76
C ALA A 207 28.57 48.84 -12.23
N GLN A 208 27.94 49.97 -11.89
CA GLN A 208 28.65 51.22 -11.61
C GLN A 208 28.02 51.93 -10.43
N ALA A 209 28.90 52.34 -9.53
CA ALA A 209 28.68 53.20 -8.39
C ALA A 209 28.73 54.68 -8.80
N ALA A 210 27.90 55.49 -8.16
CA ALA A 210 28.16 56.88 -7.79
C ALA A 210 27.18 57.28 -6.67
#